data_AF-A0A7W1F1E8-F1
#
_entry.id   AF-A0A7W1F1E8-F1
#
_cell.length_a   1.000
_cell.length_b   1.000
_cell.length_c   1.000
_cell.angle_alpha   90.00
_cell.angle_beta   90.00
_cell.angle_gamma   90.00
#
_symmetry.space_group_name_H-M   'P 1'
#
loop_
_entity.id
_entity.type
_entity.pdbx_description
1 polymer ?
#
loop_
_entity_poly.entity_id
_entity_poly.type
_entity_poly.pdbx_seq_one_letter_code
_entity_poly.pdbx_strand_id
1 'polypeptide(L)'
;MTRTLLASLFAIAGLTAADAPPAATPYPFDSCIISGEPLGSMGEAIVEIHEGREVKFCCKGCIKSFKKDPAKHVATLDQAAKDKAAGKHPVNPAAPAADDTKKKDEHKGHGHDGHAH
;
A
#
# COMPACT_ATOMS: atom_id res chain seq x y z
N MET A 1 -31.37 -33.56 -48.21
CA MET A 1 -30.00 -33.78 -48.70
C MET A 1 -29.03 -33.10 -47.73
N THR A 2 -28.53 -33.90 -46.80
CA THR A 2 -27.26 -33.77 -46.06
C THR A 2 -26.38 -32.55 -46.33
N ARG A 3 -26.10 -31.75 -45.29
CA ARG A 3 -24.75 -31.22 -45.00
C ARG A 3 -24.54 -31.05 -43.49
N THR A 4 -24.04 -32.14 -42.92
CA THR A 4 -23.48 -32.27 -41.58
C THR A 4 -22.19 -31.43 -41.42
N LEU A 5 -21.85 -31.14 -40.16
CA LEU A 5 -20.51 -30.88 -39.61
C LEU A 5 -19.89 -29.49 -39.79
N LEU A 6 -19.99 -28.70 -38.72
CA LEU A 6 -18.84 -28.05 -38.07
C LEU A 6 -19.17 -27.85 -36.59
N ALA A 7 -19.10 -28.95 -35.84
CA ALA A 7 -18.77 -28.90 -34.43
C ALA A 7 -17.27 -28.60 -34.35
N SER A 8 -16.87 -27.43 -33.84
CA SER A 8 -15.50 -27.21 -33.38
C SER A 8 -15.41 -26.05 -32.40
N LEU A 9 -15.19 -26.43 -31.14
CA LEU A 9 -14.33 -25.79 -30.15
C LEU A 9 -14.41 -24.26 -29.99
N PHE A 10 -15.21 -23.81 -29.01
CA PHE A 10 -14.73 -22.76 -28.11
C PHE A 10 -14.98 -23.21 -26.66
N ALA A 11 -14.20 -24.20 -26.25
CA ALA A 11 -13.89 -24.42 -24.85
C ALA A 11 -12.73 -23.50 -24.46
N ILE A 12 -13.05 -22.46 -23.70
CA ILE A 12 -12.16 -21.77 -22.76
C ILE A 12 -13.08 -21.43 -21.59
N ALA A 13 -13.29 -22.29 -20.59
CA ALA A 13 -12.32 -22.88 -19.67
C ALA A 13 -11.36 -21.83 -19.10
N GLY A 14 -11.76 -21.24 -17.96
CA GLY A 14 -10.84 -20.77 -16.94
C GLY A 14 -10.24 -19.38 -17.14
N LEU A 15 -11.03 -18.33 -16.89
CA LEU A 15 -10.46 -17.11 -16.32
C LEU A 15 -10.62 -17.17 -14.81
N THR A 16 -9.85 -18.04 -14.16
CA THR A 16 -9.58 -17.88 -12.73
C THR A 16 -8.78 -16.60 -12.61
N ALA A 17 -9.43 -15.53 -12.13
CA ALA A 17 -8.75 -14.34 -11.67
C ALA A 17 -7.57 -14.78 -10.79
N ALA A 18 -6.42 -14.22 -11.11
CA ALA A 18 -5.13 -14.45 -10.50
C ALA A 18 -5.24 -14.90 -9.04
N ASP A 19 -4.70 -16.08 -8.78
CA ASP A 19 -4.16 -16.48 -7.49
C ASP A 19 -2.95 -15.55 -7.22
N ALA A 20 -3.22 -14.27 -7.00
CA ALA A 20 -2.29 -13.41 -6.31
C ALA A 20 -2.30 -13.92 -4.87
N PRO A 21 -1.14 -14.22 -4.25
CA PRO A 21 -1.10 -14.49 -2.82
C PRO A 21 -1.86 -13.35 -2.14
N PRO A 22 -2.71 -13.64 -1.13
CA PRO A 22 -3.57 -12.63 -0.51
C PRO A 22 -2.70 -11.42 -0.20
N ALA A 23 -2.93 -10.34 -0.97
CA ALA A 23 -2.00 -9.22 -0.99
C ALA A 23 -1.96 -8.68 0.42
N ALA A 24 -0.82 -8.85 1.08
CA ALA A 24 -0.67 -8.36 2.44
C ALA A 24 -0.98 -6.87 2.42
N THR A 25 -1.75 -6.39 3.41
CA THR A 25 -2.15 -4.99 3.40
C THR A 25 -0.88 -4.14 3.37
N PRO A 26 -0.68 -3.29 2.34
CA PRO A 26 0.58 -2.60 2.17
C PRO A 26 0.82 -1.66 3.33
N TYR A 27 2.10 -1.45 3.64
CA TYR A 27 2.49 -0.60 4.75
C TYR A 27 2.08 0.86 4.49
N PRO A 28 1.23 1.47 5.34
CA PRO A 28 0.60 2.75 5.03
C PRO A 28 1.48 3.98 5.35
N PHE A 29 2.71 3.80 5.80
CA PHE A 29 3.58 4.94 6.13
C PHE A 29 4.87 4.92 5.30
N ASP A 30 5.45 6.09 5.09
CA ASP A 30 6.80 6.23 4.53
C ASP A 30 7.87 6.29 5.65
N SER A 31 7.43 6.23 6.91
CA SER A 31 8.24 6.27 8.12
C SER A 31 8.11 5.02 8.97
N CYS A 32 9.10 4.76 9.80
CA CYS A 32 9.16 3.63 10.72
C CYS A 32 8.07 3.74 11.81
N ILE A 33 7.28 2.68 12.02
CA ILE A 33 6.19 2.65 13.02
C ILE A 33 6.69 2.74 14.48
N ILE A 34 7.98 2.52 14.68
CA ILE A 34 8.62 2.51 16.00
C ILE A 34 9.30 3.84 16.30
N SER A 35 10.21 4.28 15.43
CA SER A 35 11.01 5.49 15.66
C SER A 35 10.44 6.73 14.98
N GLY A 36 9.52 6.58 14.04
CA GLY A 36 9.01 7.70 13.25
C GLY A 36 9.93 8.22 12.17
N GLU A 37 11.15 7.69 12.04
CA GLU A 37 12.11 8.12 11.03
C GLU A 37 11.76 7.64 9.62
N PRO A 38 12.16 8.35 8.56
CA PRO A 38 11.87 7.94 7.19
C PRO A 38 12.52 6.59 6.87
N LEU A 39 11.74 5.67 6.31
CA LEU A 39 12.24 4.39 5.80
C LEU A 39 13.27 4.65 4.70
N GLY A 40 14.39 3.95 4.71
CA GLY A 40 15.50 4.19 3.77
C GLY A 40 16.62 5.07 4.32
N SER A 41 16.35 5.91 5.33
CA SER A 41 17.37 6.85 5.87
C SER A 41 18.54 6.16 6.57
N MET A 42 18.30 4.95 7.08
CA MET A 42 19.28 4.12 7.80
C MET A 42 19.78 2.94 6.94
N GLY A 43 19.46 2.94 5.64
CA GLY A 43 19.68 1.81 4.72
C GLY A 43 18.38 1.12 4.32
N GLU A 44 18.47 -0.12 3.84
CA GLU A 44 17.34 -0.86 3.29
C GLU A 44 16.26 -1.11 4.35
N ALA A 45 15.00 -0.74 4.03
CA ALA A 45 13.88 -0.92 4.93
C ALA A 45 13.55 -2.41 5.06
N ILE A 46 13.43 -2.89 6.30
CA ILE A 46 13.15 -4.30 6.58
C ILE A 46 11.63 -4.49 6.54
N VAL A 47 11.14 -5.34 5.64
CA VAL A 47 9.72 -5.65 5.48
C VAL A 47 9.42 -6.98 6.15
N GLU A 48 8.44 -7.00 7.05
CA GLU A 48 7.95 -8.21 7.71
C GLU A 48 6.44 -8.34 7.49
N ILE A 49 5.94 -9.55 7.26
CA ILE A 49 4.51 -9.80 7.19
C ILE A 49 4.01 -10.19 8.58
N HIS A 50 3.14 -9.37 9.15
CA HIS A 50 2.49 -9.64 10.44
C HIS A 50 0.98 -9.66 10.24
N GLU A 51 0.32 -10.78 10.55
CA GLU A 51 -1.14 -10.93 10.44
C GLU A 51 -1.71 -10.58 9.04
N GLY A 52 -0.97 -10.92 7.97
CA GLY A 52 -1.38 -10.59 6.60
C GLY A 52 -1.21 -9.11 6.24
N ARG A 53 -0.35 -8.38 6.96
CA ARG A 53 -0.02 -6.98 6.72
C ARG A 53 1.48 -6.79 6.59
N GLU A 54 1.89 -5.96 5.64
CA GLU A 54 3.28 -5.53 5.52
C GLU A 54 3.60 -4.52 6.63
N VAL A 55 4.65 -4.78 7.39
CA VAL A 55 5.21 -3.88 8.39
C VAL A 55 6.65 -3.56 8.02
N LYS A 56 6.97 -2.27 7.87
CA LYS A 56 8.31 -1.83 7.47
C LYS A 56 9.04 -1.17 8.63
N PHE A 57 10.32 -1.48 8.75
CA PHE A 57 11.21 -0.99 9.81
C PHE A 57 12.47 -0.37 9.23
N CYS A 58 12.95 0.72 9.84
CA CYS A 58 14.21 1.34 9.42
C CYS A 58 15.46 0.58 9.90
N CYS A 59 15.35 -0.27 10.93
CA CYS A 59 16.48 -1.05 11.45
C CYS A 59 16.04 -2.29 12.25
N LYS A 60 16.97 -3.23 12.46
CA LYS A 60 16.73 -4.46 13.27
C LYS A 60 16.35 -4.16 14.73
N GLY A 61 16.80 -3.01 15.26
CA GLY A 61 16.43 -2.56 16.60
C GLY A 61 14.93 -2.28 16.71
N CYS A 62 14.33 -1.67 15.69
CA CYS A 62 12.89 -1.39 15.64
C CYS A 62 12.06 -2.69 15.67
N ILE A 63 12.52 -3.77 15.03
CA ILE A 63 11.82 -5.07 15.08
C ILE A 63 11.71 -5.58 16.53
N LYS A 64 12.79 -5.44 17.33
CA LYS A 64 12.78 -5.86 18.73
C LYS A 64 11.78 -5.04 19.54
N SER A 65 11.69 -3.74 19.30
CA SER A 65 10.70 -2.87 19.95
C SER A 65 9.28 -3.22 19.51
N PHE A 66 9.06 -3.46 18.22
CA PHE A 66 7.76 -3.89 17.69
C PHE A 66 7.29 -5.17 18.37
N LYS A 67 8.18 -6.16 18.56
CA LYS A 67 7.85 -7.43 19.23
C LYS A 67 7.49 -7.29 20.71
N LYS A 68 7.78 -6.15 21.37
CA LYS A 68 7.34 -5.90 22.75
C LYS A 68 5.86 -5.55 22.81
N ASP A 69 5.37 -4.76 21.86
CA ASP A 69 4.00 -4.23 21.85
C ASP A 69 3.36 -4.29 20.45
N PRO A 70 3.33 -5.46 19.77
CA PRO A 70 2.92 -5.54 18.37
C PRO A 70 1.46 -5.11 18.17
N ALA A 71 0.57 -5.47 19.10
CA ALA A 71 -0.85 -5.13 19.04
C ALA A 71 -1.12 -3.62 18.97
N LYS A 72 -0.34 -2.82 19.73
CA LYS A 72 -0.46 -1.36 19.71
C LYS A 72 -0.07 -0.79 18.34
N HIS A 73 1.00 -1.29 17.76
CA HIS A 73 1.49 -0.81 16.47
C HIS A 73 0.60 -1.28 15.31
N VAL A 74 0.10 -2.52 15.36
CA VAL A 74 -0.85 -3.05 14.37
C VAL A 74 -2.14 -2.25 14.35
N ALA A 75 -2.68 -1.86 15.52
CA ALA A 75 -3.89 -1.02 15.59
C ALA A 75 -3.69 0.33 14.87
N THR A 76 -2.53 0.97 15.05
CA THR A 76 -2.16 2.19 14.32
C THR A 76 -2.09 1.95 12.81
N LEU A 77 -1.51 0.83 12.37
CA LEU A 77 -1.43 0.49 10.95
C LEU A 77 -2.79 0.19 10.33
N ASP A 78 -3.71 -0.40 11.11
CA ASP A 78 -5.08 -0.65 10.66
C ASP A 78 -5.86 0.65 10.44
N GLN A 79 -5.77 1.59 11.38
CA GLN A 79 -6.35 2.93 11.20
C GLN A 79 -5.74 3.64 9.98
N ALA A 80 -4.42 3.60 9.84
CA ALA A 80 -3.74 4.20 8.71
C ALA A 80 -4.12 3.58 7.36
N ALA A 81 -4.35 2.26 7.31
CA ALA A 81 -4.86 1.61 6.11
C ALA A 81 -6.29 2.06 5.78
N LYS A 82 -7.14 2.25 6.79
CA LYS A 82 -8.48 2.82 6.61
C LYS A 82 -8.42 4.27 6.12
N ASP A 83 -7.51 5.08 6.66
CA ASP A 83 -7.30 6.46 6.22
C ASP A 83 -6.83 6.52 4.77
N LYS A 84 -5.86 5.68 4.38
CA LYS A 84 -5.43 5.57 2.97
C LYS A 84 -6.58 5.15 2.06
N ALA A 85 -7.38 4.16 2.47
CA ALA A 85 -8.56 3.74 1.71
C ALA A 85 -9.61 4.85 1.60
N ALA A 86 -9.71 5.72 2.61
CA ALA A 86 -10.59 6.89 2.63
C ALA A 86 -9.99 8.13 1.95
N GLY A 87 -8.81 8.02 1.30
CA GLY A 87 -8.13 9.13 0.62
C GLY A 87 -7.53 10.18 1.56
N LYS A 88 -7.38 9.87 2.85
CA LYS A 88 -6.73 10.72 3.85
C LYS A 88 -5.25 10.36 3.97
N HIS A 89 -4.42 11.34 4.33
CA HIS A 89 -3.03 11.09 4.65
C HIS A 89 -2.95 10.42 6.03
N PRO A 90 -2.45 9.18 6.14
CA PRO A 90 -2.34 8.50 7.42
C PRO A 90 -1.18 9.11 8.22
N VAL A 91 -1.46 9.50 9.46
CA VAL A 91 -0.45 10.08 10.35
C VAL A 91 0.23 8.99 11.17
N ASN A 92 1.56 8.93 11.12
CA ASN A 92 2.32 8.05 12.01
C ASN A 92 2.54 8.79 13.34
N PRO A 93 1.92 8.36 14.46
CA PRO A 93 2.06 9.03 15.74
C PRO A 93 3.48 8.94 16.32
N ALA A 94 4.33 8.03 15.81
CA ALA A 94 5.73 7.97 16.18
C ALA A 94 6.59 8.96 15.38
N ALA A 95 6.13 9.43 14.21
CA ALA A 95 6.85 10.41 13.41
C ALA A 95 6.86 11.76 14.13
N PRO A 96 8.02 12.46 14.20
CA PRO A 96 7.98 13.88 14.52
C PRO A 96 7.05 14.52 13.49
N ALA A 97 6.09 15.34 13.96
CA ALA A 97 5.06 15.95 13.12
C ALA A 97 5.67 16.40 11.79
N ALA A 98 5.36 15.65 10.72
CA ALA A 98 5.96 15.88 9.42
C ALA A 98 5.47 17.24 8.95
N ASP A 99 6.40 18.16 8.76
CA ASP A 99 6.18 19.49 8.21
C ASP A 99 5.42 19.36 6.87
N ASP A 100 4.13 19.68 6.87
CA ASP A 100 3.19 19.57 5.75
C ASP A 100 3.54 20.48 4.54
N THR A 101 4.74 21.04 4.50
CA THR A 101 5.09 22.13 3.57
C THR A 101 5.62 21.65 2.21
N LYS A 102 5.69 20.34 1.92
CA LYS A 102 6.19 19.81 0.63
C LYS A 102 5.24 18.87 -0.13
N LYS A 103 3.93 19.15 -0.13
CA LYS A 103 3.01 18.61 -1.16
C LYS A 103 2.06 19.69 -1.68
N LYS A 104 2.63 20.74 -2.28
CA LYS A 104 1.89 21.72 -3.08
C LYS A 104 2.27 21.71 -4.57
N ASP A 105 2.87 20.64 -5.10
CA ASP A 105 3.42 20.75 -6.46
C ASP A 105 2.94 19.70 -7.48
N GLU A 106 2.18 18.67 -7.08
CA GLU A 106 1.84 17.57 -8.02
C GLU A 106 0.35 17.18 -8.05
N HIS A 107 -0.55 18.13 -7.79
CA HIS A 107 -1.98 17.97 -8.14
C HIS A 107 -2.59 19.27 -8.67
N LYS A 108 -2.04 19.81 -9.75
CA LYS A 108 -2.71 20.74 -10.69
C LYS A 108 -1.89 20.80 -11.98
N GLY A 109 -2.36 20.48 -13.17
CA GLY A 109 -3.71 20.15 -13.59
C GLY A 109 -3.71 19.34 -14.89
N HIS A 110 -4.73 18.51 -15.01
CA HIS A 110 -5.28 18.15 -16.32
C HIS A 110 -5.51 19.43 -17.14
N GLY A 111 -5.13 19.38 -18.41
CA GLY A 111 -5.41 20.42 -19.37
C GLY A 111 -6.91 20.60 -19.62
N HIS A 112 -7.28 21.82 -19.98
CA HIS A 112 -8.42 22.07 -20.84
C HIS A 112 -8.12 23.29 -21.71
N ASP A 113 -7.41 23.01 -22.80
CA ASP A 113 -7.61 23.53 -24.15
C ASP A 113 -8.81 24.48 -24.34
N GLY A 114 -8.49 25.70 -24.82
CA GLY A 114 -9.21 26.41 -25.88
C GLY A 114 -10.62 26.93 -25.60
N HIS A 115 -10.72 28.23 -25.30
CA HIS A 115 -11.82 29.02 -25.84
C HIS A 115 -11.37 30.44 -26.20
N ALA A 116 -11.27 30.68 -27.52
CA ALA A 116 -11.14 31.99 -28.13
C ALA A 116 -12.55 32.60 -28.29
N HIS A 117 -12.71 33.87 -27.94
CA HIS A 117 -13.76 34.77 -28.43
C HIS A 117 -13.23 36.21 -28.40
#